data_AF-A0A5B0QKL9-F1
#
_entry.id   AF-A0A5B0QKL9-F1
#
_cell.length_a   1.000
_cell.length_b   1.000
_cell.length_c   1.000
_cell.angle_alpha   90.00
_cell.angle_beta   90.00
_cell.angle_gamma   90.00
#
_symmetry.space_group_name_H-M   'P 1'
#
loop_
_entity.id
_entity.type
_entity.pdbx_description
1 polymer ?
#
loop_
_entity_poly.entity_id
_entity_poly.type
_entity_poly.pdbx_seq_one_letter_code
_entity_poly.pdbx_strand_id
1 'polypeptide(L)'
;MRCSIASNGELGVLKFFKERCQDLQRTSCPNEALLRLVQRALLYILQLPKLSSTSLKGWLTQLKALAINTSRDHELLTTIFYGFYSIHLKLSHDNQLENPVRPFLDLLISSIPINILREVQGEWSRELFNPTLGLSPKFRDWKELNKIIVNEPTLEKLRMCLNHQEHERIEQHMSSLERIFSGPESVGFSAETRVASIALLAHLIAIPEPRLAEFPLGLSTWLLAETRLLFPHERLLLASILQDVNHLTRSP
;
A
#
# COMPACT_ATOMS: atom_id res chain seq x y z
N MET A 1 14.41 -3.59 34.97
CA MET A 1 13.33 -4.60 34.90
C MET A 1 11.98 -3.92 34.68
N ARG A 2 11.57 -3.64 33.43
CA ARG A 2 10.19 -3.17 33.08
C ARG A 2 9.82 -3.56 31.63
N CYS A 3 10.04 -4.82 31.23
CA CYS A 3 9.69 -5.30 29.88
C CYS A 3 8.71 -6.50 29.82
N SER A 4 8.32 -7.14 30.94
CA SER A 4 7.59 -8.42 30.86
C SER A 4 6.06 -8.31 30.75
N ILE A 5 5.46 -7.16 31.11
CA ILE A 5 3.98 -7.05 31.15
C ILE A 5 3.42 -6.77 29.74
N ALA A 6 4.13 -5.98 28.92
CA ALA A 6 3.69 -5.66 27.56
C ALA A 6 3.80 -6.86 26.59
N SER A 7 4.85 -7.69 26.70
CA SER A 7 5.05 -8.83 25.79
C SER A 7 3.98 -9.91 25.95
N ASN A 8 3.45 -10.10 27.16
CA ASN A 8 2.42 -11.10 27.43
C ASN A 8 1.08 -10.73 26.79
N GLY A 9 0.75 -9.44 26.72
CA GLY A 9 -0.44 -8.95 26.01
C GLY A 9 -0.34 -9.16 24.50
N GLU A 10 0.79 -8.78 23.90
CA GLU A 10 1.02 -8.95 22.45
C GLU A 10 0.90 -10.41 21.99
N LEU A 11 1.54 -11.33 22.72
CA LEU A 11 1.51 -12.76 22.41
C LEU A 11 0.12 -13.37 22.64
N GLY A 12 -0.63 -12.86 23.62
CA GLY A 12 -2.02 -13.24 23.85
C GLY A 12 -2.93 -12.87 22.66
N VAL A 13 -2.80 -11.64 22.14
CA VAL A 13 -3.57 -11.21 20.95
C VAL A 13 -3.19 -12.00 19.71
N LEU A 14 -1.89 -12.27 19.50
CA LEU A 14 -1.45 -13.13 18.40
C LEU A 14 -2.01 -14.56 18.53
N LYS A 15 -2.04 -15.12 19.74
CA LYS A 15 -2.63 -16.45 20.00
C LYS A 15 -4.11 -16.47 19.66
N PHE A 16 -4.87 -15.47 20.14
CA PHE A 16 -6.29 -15.31 19.83
C PHE A 16 -6.53 -15.20 18.31
N PHE A 17 -5.72 -14.39 17.61
CA PHE A 17 -5.81 -14.27 16.16
C PHE A 17 -5.59 -15.60 15.44
N LYS A 18 -4.57 -16.37 15.85
CA LYS A 18 -4.27 -17.70 15.28
C LYS A 18 -5.43 -18.66 15.46
N GLU A 19 -5.96 -18.77 16.67
CA GLU A 19 -7.11 -19.63 16.98
C GLU A 19 -8.31 -19.22 16.13
N ARG A 20 -8.56 -17.91 16.02
CA ARG A 20 -9.74 -17.43 15.30
C ARG A 20 -9.63 -17.60 13.78
N CYS A 21 -8.44 -17.44 13.21
CA CYS A 21 -8.19 -17.79 11.81
C CYS A 21 -8.46 -19.28 11.54
N GLN A 22 -8.00 -20.18 12.42
CA GLN A 22 -8.23 -21.62 12.26
C GLN A 22 -9.71 -21.97 12.29
N ASP A 23 -10.48 -21.38 13.21
CA ASP A 23 -11.93 -21.60 13.29
C ASP A 23 -12.66 -21.11 12.02
N LEU A 24 -12.29 -19.93 11.53
CA LEU A 24 -12.90 -19.33 10.34
C LEU A 24 -12.55 -20.11 9.07
N GLN A 25 -11.38 -20.75 9.01
CA GLN A 25 -11.00 -21.60 7.89
C GLN A 25 -11.68 -22.99 7.93
N ARG A 26 -12.07 -23.47 9.12
CA ARG A 26 -12.78 -24.75 9.30
C ARG A 26 -14.26 -24.65 9.04
N THR A 27 -14.85 -23.52 9.41
CA THR A 27 -16.25 -23.23 9.09
C THR A 27 -16.31 -22.83 7.62
N SER A 28 -17.27 -23.34 6.84
CA SER A 28 -17.50 -22.90 5.44
C SER A 28 -18.06 -21.46 5.36
N CYS A 29 -17.67 -20.61 6.32
CA CYS A 29 -18.08 -19.24 6.48
C CYS A 29 -17.50 -18.39 5.33
N PRO A 30 -18.15 -17.29 4.90
CA PRO A 30 -17.64 -16.47 3.83
C PRO A 30 -16.24 -15.92 4.19
N ASN A 31 -15.33 -15.96 3.22
CA ASN A 31 -13.99 -15.36 3.25
C ASN A 31 -13.95 -13.94 3.86
N GLU A 32 -15.05 -13.20 3.78
CA GLU A 32 -15.23 -11.85 4.31
C GLU A 32 -14.99 -11.75 5.84
N ALA A 33 -15.37 -12.76 6.63
CA ALA A 33 -15.11 -12.74 8.08
C ALA A 33 -13.62 -12.84 8.40
N LEU A 34 -12.90 -13.66 7.63
CA LEU A 34 -11.45 -13.82 7.72
C LEU A 34 -10.73 -12.56 7.24
N LEU A 35 -11.19 -11.96 6.14
CA LEU A 35 -10.70 -10.68 5.64
C LEU A 35 -10.80 -9.58 6.71
N ARG A 36 -11.98 -9.40 7.32
CA ARG A 36 -12.18 -8.43 8.40
C ARG A 36 -11.27 -8.69 9.61
N LEU A 37 -11.06 -9.96 9.97
CA LEU A 37 -10.15 -10.32 11.05
C LEU A 37 -8.71 -9.91 10.74
N VAL A 38 -8.25 -10.15 9.50
CA VAL A 38 -6.91 -9.74 9.04
C VAL A 38 -6.76 -8.24 9.00
N GLN A 39 -7.74 -7.50 8.46
CA GLN A 39 -7.72 -6.03 8.46
C GLN A 39 -7.59 -5.45 9.87
N ARG A 40 -8.35 -5.99 10.84
CA ARG A 40 -8.26 -5.58 12.26
C ARG A 40 -6.91 -5.93 12.87
N ALA A 41 -6.36 -7.09 12.55
CA ALA A 41 -5.05 -7.49 13.03
C ALA A 41 -3.94 -6.58 12.48
N LEU A 42 -3.97 -6.26 11.18
CA LEU A 42 -3.05 -5.32 10.55
C LEU A 42 -3.16 -3.93 11.18
N LEU A 43 -4.38 -3.42 11.37
CA LEU A 43 -4.61 -2.14 12.04
C LEU A 43 -4.02 -2.14 13.46
N TYR A 44 -4.24 -3.20 14.23
CA TYR A 44 -3.65 -3.36 15.56
C TYR A 44 -2.10 -3.32 15.51
N ILE A 45 -1.48 -4.09 14.61
CA ILE A 45 -0.02 -4.11 14.44
C ILE A 45 0.50 -2.72 14.07
N LEU A 46 -0.18 -2.01 13.15
CA LEU A 46 0.22 -0.69 12.67
C LEU A 46 0.03 0.41 13.74
N GLN A 47 -0.90 0.26 14.67
CA GLN A 47 -1.13 1.21 15.76
C GLN A 47 -0.21 1.04 16.97
N LEU A 48 0.41 -0.14 17.17
CA LEU A 48 1.31 -0.37 18.30
C LEU A 48 2.59 0.49 18.22
N PRO A 49 2.93 1.33 19.22
CA PRO A 49 4.14 2.16 19.15
C PRO A 49 5.44 1.37 18.93
N LYS A 50 5.51 0.17 19.50
CA LYS A 50 6.62 -0.77 19.32
C LYS A 50 6.10 -2.19 19.41
N LEU A 51 6.58 -3.08 18.55
CA LEU A 51 6.38 -4.52 18.66
C LEU A 51 7.68 -5.16 19.12
N SER A 52 7.59 -6.13 20.03
CA SER A 52 8.75 -6.99 20.31
C SER A 52 9.11 -7.81 19.07
N SER A 53 10.41 -8.09 18.87
CA SER A 53 10.89 -8.88 17.72
C SER A 53 10.23 -10.26 17.65
N THR A 54 9.95 -10.87 18.81
CA THR A 54 9.24 -12.15 18.92
C THR A 54 7.79 -12.04 18.42
N SER A 55 7.05 -11.03 18.87
CA SER A 55 5.68 -10.78 18.42
C SER A 55 5.63 -10.47 16.94
N LEU A 56 6.51 -9.59 16.44
CA LEU A 56 6.61 -9.24 15.03
C LEU A 56 6.84 -10.48 14.17
N LYS A 57 7.85 -11.30 14.49
CA LYS A 57 8.13 -12.55 13.78
C LYS A 57 6.92 -13.48 13.81
N GLY A 58 6.22 -13.56 14.94
CA GLY A 58 5.00 -14.35 15.10
C GLY A 58 3.86 -13.89 14.16
N TRP A 59 3.63 -12.58 14.06
CA TRP A 59 2.65 -11.98 13.16
C TRP A 59 3.02 -12.22 11.69
N LEU A 60 4.24 -11.89 11.28
CA LEU A 60 4.71 -12.08 9.90
C LEU A 60 4.63 -13.55 9.48
N THR A 61 4.97 -14.48 10.38
CA THR A 61 4.85 -15.92 10.11
C THR A 61 3.40 -16.33 9.88
N GLN A 62 2.48 -15.85 10.72
CA GLN A 62 1.08 -16.21 10.61
C GLN A 62 0.42 -15.61 9.37
N LEU A 63 0.66 -14.33 9.08
CA LEU A 63 0.14 -13.66 7.88
C LEU A 63 0.68 -14.32 6.61
N LYS A 64 1.96 -14.68 6.60
CA LYS A 64 2.56 -15.42 5.47
C LYS A 64 1.86 -16.76 5.25
N ALA A 65 1.70 -17.56 6.31
CA ALA A 65 1.05 -18.87 6.21
C ALA A 65 -0.39 -18.73 5.70
N LEU A 66 -1.10 -17.68 6.16
CA LEU A 66 -2.44 -17.38 5.70
C LEU A 66 -2.46 -17.09 4.20
N ALA A 67 -1.64 -16.16 3.72
CA ALA A 67 -1.55 -15.80 2.31
C ALA A 67 -1.26 -16.99 1.39
N ILE A 68 -0.36 -17.90 1.79
CA ILE A 68 -0.05 -19.10 1.01
C ILE A 68 -1.27 -20.04 0.95
N ASN A 69 -1.88 -20.31 2.11
CA ASN A 69 -3.00 -21.24 2.23
C ASN A 69 -4.29 -20.72 1.58
N THR A 70 -4.45 -19.40 1.46
CA THR A 70 -5.61 -18.74 0.86
C THR A 70 -5.23 -17.98 -0.42
N SER A 71 -4.23 -18.46 -1.15
CA SER A 71 -3.71 -17.76 -2.35
C SER A 71 -4.75 -17.54 -3.46
N ARG A 72 -5.82 -18.33 -3.48
CA ARG A 72 -6.97 -18.15 -4.41
C ARG A 72 -7.97 -17.10 -3.94
N ASP A 73 -7.91 -16.69 -2.68
CA ASP A 73 -8.67 -15.55 -2.17
C ASP A 73 -7.88 -14.27 -2.44
N HIS A 74 -8.16 -13.69 -3.59
CA HIS A 74 -7.46 -12.54 -4.13
C HIS A 74 -7.54 -11.30 -3.24
N GLU A 75 -8.69 -11.02 -2.63
CA GLU A 75 -8.87 -9.84 -1.79
C GLU A 75 -8.11 -9.97 -0.47
N LEU A 76 -8.20 -11.16 0.15
CA LEU A 76 -7.41 -11.48 1.34
C LEU A 76 -5.91 -11.46 1.04
N LEU A 77 -5.50 -12.01 -0.11
CA LEU A 77 -4.11 -12.03 -0.52
C LEU A 77 -3.56 -10.61 -0.69
N THR A 78 -4.26 -9.76 -1.43
CA THR A 78 -3.89 -8.36 -1.63
C THR A 78 -3.82 -7.60 -0.30
N THR A 79 -4.80 -7.80 0.59
CA THR A 79 -4.81 -7.20 1.93
C THR A 79 -3.58 -7.60 2.73
N ILE A 80 -3.18 -8.88 2.69
CA ILE A 80 -2.00 -9.34 3.40
C ILE A 80 -0.74 -8.69 2.82
N PHE A 81 -0.56 -8.67 1.50
CA PHE A 81 0.62 -8.05 0.88
C PHE A 81 0.75 -6.56 1.21
N TYR A 82 -0.33 -5.79 1.07
CA TYR A 82 -0.32 -4.39 1.49
C TYR A 82 -0.02 -4.24 2.99
N GLY A 83 -0.55 -5.14 3.83
CA GLY A 83 -0.18 -5.25 5.23
C GLY A 83 1.31 -5.42 5.46
N PHE A 84 1.98 -6.31 4.71
CA PHE A 84 3.44 -6.47 4.77
C PHE A 84 4.17 -5.18 4.36
N TYR A 85 3.79 -4.54 3.26
CA TYR A 85 4.40 -3.28 2.84
C TYR A 85 4.19 -2.14 3.86
N SER A 86 3.00 -2.04 4.44
CA SER A 86 2.69 -1.07 5.50
C SER A 86 3.52 -1.31 6.77
N ILE A 87 3.70 -2.58 7.18
CA ILE A 87 4.59 -2.92 8.31
C ILE A 87 6.04 -2.61 7.95
N HIS A 88 6.46 -2.84 6.70
CA HIS A 88 7.80 -2.49 6.23
C HIS A 88 8.04 -0.98 6.36
N LEU A 89 7.12 -0.13 5.87
CA LEU A 89 7.21 1.34 5.99
C LEU A 89 7.35 1.77 7.45
N LYS A 90 6.51 1.21 8.33
CA LYS A 90 6.54 1.49 9.76
C LYS A 90 7.91 1.19 10.40
N LEU A 91 8.57 0.13 9.98
CA LEU A 91 9.85 -0.32 10.56
C LEU A 91 11.07 0.33 9.90
N SER A 92 10.94 0.95 8.73
CA SER A 92 12.04 1.64 8.03
C SER A 92 12.60 2.84 8.79
N HIS A 93 11.90 3.37 9.80
CA HIS A 93 12.38 4.47 10.64
C HIS A 93 13.43 4.06 11.68
N ASP A 94 13.44 2.79 12.09
CA ASP A 94 14.16 2.33 13.28
C ASP A 94 15.69 2.17 13.06
N ASN A 95 16.26 2.74 11.99
CA ASN A 95 17.69 2.65 11.62
C ASN A 95 18.26 1.22 11.63
N GLN A 96 17.41 0.20 11.50
CA GLN A 96 17.88 -1.17 11.37
C GLN A 96 18.46 -1.33 9.96
N LEU A 97 19.73 -1.76 9.90
CA LEU A 97 20.46 -2.04 8.65
C LEU A 97 19.70 -3.01 7.73
N GLU A 98 18.82 -3.85 8.29
CA GLU A 98 17.96 -4.77 7.55
C GLU A 98 16.53 -4.72 8.07
N ASN A 99 15.56 -4.50 7.17
CA ASN A 99 14.15 -4.53 7.51
C ASN A 99 13.69 -6.01 7.67
N PRO A 100 13.20 -6.43 8.86
CA PRO A 100 12.88 -7.84 9.14
C PRO A 100 11.68 -8.37 8.33
N VAL A 101 10.92 -7.49 7.67
CA VAL A 101 9.78 -7.83 6.83
C VAL A 101 10.23 -8.35 5.46
N ARG A 102 11.37 -7.86 4.96
CA ARG A 102 11.85 -8.12 3.59
C ARG A 102 11.99 -9.62 3.28
N PRO A 103 12.60 -10.46 4.13
CA PRO A 103 12.69 -11.90 3.85
C PRO A 103 11.32 -12.58 3.74
N PHE A 104 10.29 -12.09 4.45
CA PHE A 104 8.94 -12.65 4.35
C PHE A 104 8.24 -12.24 3.06
N LEU A 105 8.43 -10.99 2.62
CA LEU A 105 7.95 -10.53 1.31
C LEU A 105 8.59 -11.33 0.16
N ASP A 106 9.92 -11.50 0.17
CA ASP A 106 10.64 -12.26 -0.85
C ASP A 106 10.16 -13.72 -0.92
N LEU A 107 9.92 -14.34 0.25
CA LEU A 107 9.35 -15.67 0.33
C LEU A 107 7.89 -15.72 -0.16
N LEU A 108 7.06 -14.73 0.14
CA LEU A 108 5.68 -14.69 -0.34
C LEU A 108 5.62 -14.59 -1.86
N ILE A 109 6.39 -13.67 -2.44
CA ILE A 109 6.47 -13.46 -3.89
C ILE A 109 6.93 -14.73 -4.60
N SER A 110 7.90 -15.46 -4.03
CA SER A 110 8.39 -16.71 -4.62
C SER A 110 7.50 -17.93 -4.37
N SER A 111 6.68 -17.93 -3.31
CA SER A 111 5.84 -19.08 -2.94
C SER A 111 4.50 -19.13 -3.67
N ILE A 112 4.01 -18.00 -4.19
CA ILE A 112 2.73 -17.94 -4.87
C ILE A 112 2.95 -18.05 -6.38
N PRO A 113 2.33 -19.04 -7.06
CA PRO A 113 2.46 -19.19 -8.50
C PRO A 113 2.12 -17.92 -9.28
N ILE A 114 2.97 -17.56 -10.25
CA ILE A 114 2.83 -16.31 -11.01
C ILE A 114 1.52 -16.23 -11.81
N ASN A 115 0.95 -17.36 -12.22
CA ASN A 115 -0.35 -17.41 -12.88
C ASN A 115 -1.47 -16.93 -11.95
N ILE A 116 -1.44 -17.31 -10.67
CA ILE A 116 -2.41 -16.83 -9.68
C ILE A 116 -2.29 -15.31 -9.53
N LEU A 117 -1.05 -14.79 -9.40
CA LEU A 117 -0.83 -13.34 -9.27
C LEU A 117 -1.28 -12.54 -10.51
N ARG A 118 -1.19 -13.13 -11.71
CA ARG A 118 -1.65 -12.53 -12.96
C ARG A 118 -3.17 -12.59 -13.15
N GLU A 119 -3.82 -13.61 -12.59
CA GLU A 119 -5.29 -13.76 -12.62
C GLU A 119 -5.99 -12.78 -11.67
N VAL A 120 -5.26 -12.09 -10.79
CA VAL A 120 -5.88 -11.17 -9.85
C VAL A 120 -6.38 -9.90 -10.55
N GLN A 121 -7.70 -9.75 -10.57
CA GLN A 121 -8.40 -8.68 -11.30
C GLN A 121 -8.92 -7.55 -10.41
N GLY A 122 -8.82 -7.67 -9.08
CA GLY A 122 -9.18 -6.60 -8.15
C GLY A 122 -8.33 -5.35 -8.38
N GLU A 123 -8.88 -4.16 -8.16
CA GLU A 123 -8.21 -2.91 -8.55
C GLU A 123 -6.93 -2.68 -7.74
N TRP A 124 -7.02 -2.79 -6.42
CA TRP A 124 -5.86 -2.81 -5.52
C TRP A 124 -4.86 -3.91 -5.88
N SER A 125 -5.36 -5.07 -6.28
CA SER A 125 -4.51 -6.19 -6.63
C SER A 125 -3.75 -5.98 -7.93
N ARG A 126 -4.36 -5.31 -8.91
CA ARG A 126 -3.71 -4.98 -10.18
C ARG A 126 -2.56 -4.02 -9.96
N GLU A 127 -2.75 -2.97 -9.17
CA GLU A 127 -1.66 -2.00 -8.89
C GLU A 127 -0.47 -2.66 -8.18
N LEU A 128 -0.73 -3.73 -7.43
CA LEU A 128 0.25 -4.48 -6.69
C LEU A 128 0.96 -5.55 -7.54
N PHE A 129 0.20 -6.39 -8.23
CA PHE A 129 0.72 -7.61 -8.89
C PHE A 129 0.92 -7.46 -10.40
N ASN A 130 0.23 -6.50 -11.03
CA ASN A 130 0.33 -6.23 -12.46
C ASN A 130 0.60 -4.73 -12.75
N PRO A 131 1.56 -4.08 -12.06
CA PRO A 131 1.78 -2.64 -12.12
C PRO A 131 2.19 -2.12 -13.51
N THR A 132 2.80 -2.98 -14.34
CA THR A 132 3.24 -2.63 -15.70
C THR A 132 2.09 -2.48 -16.70
N LEU A 133 0.86 -2.83 -16.31
CA LEU A 133 -0.33 -2.55 -17.11
C LEU A 133 -0.85 -1.12 -16.90
N GLY A 134 -0.18 -0.33 -16.06
CA GLY A 134 -0.65 0.97 -15.59
C GLY A 134 -1.91 0.87 -14.74
N LEU A 135 -2.44 2.04 -14.37
CA LEU A 135 -3.61 2.17 -13.50
C LEU A 135 -4.80 1.35 -14.03
N SER A 136 -5.42 0.61 -13.12
CA SER A 136 -6.71 -0.04 -13.33
C SER A 136 -7.80 1.00 -13.65
N PRO A 137 -8.92 0.58 -14.29
CA PRO A 137 -9.99 1.49 -14.68
C PRO A 137 -10.51 2.38 -13.54
N LYS A 138 -10.66 1.86 -12.31
CA LYS A 138 -11.13 2.67 -11.17
C LYS A 138 -10.10 3.69 -10.68
N PHE A 139 -8.82 3.37 -10.72
CA PHE A 139 -7.78 4.34 -10.35
C PHE A 139 -7.54 5.37 -11.46
N ARG A 140 -7.79 5.00 -12.73
CA ARG A 140 -7.69 5.90 -13.89
C ARG A 140 -8.87 6.86 -14.00
N ASP A 141 -10.06 6.48 -13.56
CA ASP A 141 -11.23 7.36 -13.53
C ASP A 141 -11.25 8.22 -12.26
N TRP A 142 -11.33 9.55 -12.41
CA TRP A 142 -11.28 10.46 -11.26
C TRP A 142 -12.45 10.25 -10.30
N LYS A 143 -13.65 9.98 -10.81
CA LYS A 143 -14.85 9.82 -9.98
C LYS A 143 -14.75 8.55 -9.14
N GLU A 144 -14.22 7.47 -9.69
CA GLU A 144 -13.98 6.24 -8.95
C GLU A 144 -12.80 6.38 -7.98
N LEU A 145 -11.67 6.97 -8.39
CA LEU A 145 -10.56 7.23 -7.48
C LEU A 145 -10.99 8.09 -6.29
N ASN A 146 -11.73 9.18 -6.52
CA ASN A 146 -12.25 10.07 -5.48
C ASN A 146 -13.08 9.31 -4.42
N LYS A 147 -13.84 8.28 -4.81
CA LYS A 147 -14.55 7.39 -3.87
C LYS A 147 -13.59 6.51 -3.09
N ILE A 148 -12.56 5.97 -3.74
CA ILE A 148 -11.55 5.10 -3.11
C ILE A 148 -10.80 5.88 -2.01
N ILE A 149 -10.37 7.11 -2.31
CA ILE A 149 -9.54 7.93 -1.41
C ILE A 149 -10.35 8.88 -0.52
N VAL A 150 -11.68 8.74 -0.47
CA VAL A 150 -12.55 9.67 0.30
C VAL A 150 -12.21 9.69 1.79
N ASN A 151 -11.75 8.55 2.32
CA ASN A 151 -11.41 8.38 3.73
C ASN A 151 -9.91 8.52 4.01
N GLU A 152 -9.10 8.97 3.05
CA GLU A 152 -7.65 9.20 3.21
C GLU A 152 -7.39 10.67 3.62
N PRO A 153 -7.23 10.99 4.92
CA PRO A 153 -7.22 12.38 5.39
C PRO A 153 -6.02 13.17 4.84
N THR A 154 -4.91 12.49 4.60
CA THR A 154 -3.70 13.07 4.02
C THR A 154 -3.93 13.64 2.62
N LEU A 155 -4.84 13.02 1.86
CA LEU A 155 -5.17 13.40 0.48
C LEU A 155 -6.40 14.29 0.40
N GLU A 156 -7.12 14.49 1.51
CA GLU A 156 -8.43 15.15 1.52
C GLU A 156 -8.41 16.54 0.86
N LYS A 157 -7.48 17.42 1.27
CA LYS A 157 -7.42 18.79 0.74
C LYS A 157 -7.18 18.81 -0.76
N LEU A 158 -6.20 18.04 -1.22
CA LEU A 158 -5.85 17.95 -2.63
C LEU A 158 -6.98 17.32 -3.46
N ARG A 159 -7.62 16.28 -2.91
CA ARG A 159 -8.81 15.64 -3.49
C ARG A 159 -9.97 16.62 -3.63
N MET A 160 -10.21 17.44 -2.62
CA MET A 160 -11.26 18.45 -2.64
C MET A 160 -10.98 19.53 -3.68
N CYS A 161 -9.74 20.02 -3.80
CA CYS A 161 -9.39 21.00 -4.83
C CYS A 161 -9.56 20.44 -6.25
N LEU A 162 -9.15 19.19 -6.50
CA LEU A 162 -9.39 18.51 -7.78
C LEU A 162 -10.88 18.35 -8.07
N ASN A 163 -11.69 17.97 -7.08
CA ASN A 163 -13.13 17.78 -7.25
C ASN A 163 -13.87 19.09 -7.60
N HIS A 164 -13.38 20.23 -7.11
CA HIS A 164 -13.96 21.56 -7.37
C HIS A 164 -13.23 22.35 -8.46
N GLN A 165 -12.21 21.77 -9.10
CA GLN A 165 -11.37 22.42 -10.11
C GLN A 165 -10.70 23.72 -9.59
N GLU A 166 -10.34 23.75 -8.31
CA GLU A 166 -9.71 24.91 -7.67
C GLU A 166 -8.20 24.96 -7.97
N HIS A 167 -7.84 25.22 -9.22
CA HIS A 167 -6.47 25.13 -9.75
C HIS A 167 -5.43 25.90 -8.90
N GLU A 168 -5.74 27.11 -8.46
CA GLU A 168 -4.84 27.92 -7.61
C GLU A 168 -4.53 27.28 -6.25
N ARG A 169 -5.46 26.48 -5.72
CA ARG A 169 -5.31 25.81 -4.42
C ARG A 169 -4.68 24.43 -4.54
N ILE A 170 -4.70 23.83 -5.72
CA ILE A 170 -4.02 22.55 -5.98
C ILE A 170 -2.52 22.69 -5.65
N GLU A 171 -1.87 23.76 -6.13
CA GLU A 171 -0.44 24.02 -5.88
C GLU A 171 -0.11 24.06 -4.38
N GLN A 172 -0.99 24.65 -3.58
CA GLN A 172 -0.82 24.81 -2.13
C GLN A 172 -0.88 23.50 -1.35
N HIS A 173 -1.40 22.43 -1.96
CA HIS A 173 -1.62 21.14 -1.32
C HIS A 173 -0.78 20.00 -1.91
N MET A 174 -0.04 20.26 -2.99
CA MET A 174 0.84 19.28 -3.64
C MET A 174 1.99 18.78 -2.75
N SER A 175 2.47 19.58 -1.80
CA SER A 175 3.51 19.18 -0.83
C SER A 175 3.11 17.98 0.05
N SER A 176 1.80 17.72 0.20
CA SER A 176 1.31 16.53 0.88
C SER A 176 1.75 15.23 0.20
N LEU A 177 1.94 15.23 -1.13
CA LEU A 177 2.40 14.08 -1.89
C LEU A 177 3.87 13.78 -1.63
N GLU A 178 4.71 14.81 -1.55
CA GLU A 178 6.14 14.64 -1.26
C GLU A 178 6.32 13.93 0.09
N ARG A 179 5.65 14.44 1.13
CA ARG A 179 5.66 13.88 2.49
C ARG A 179 5.35 12.38 2.55
N ILE A 180 4.46 11.89 1.68
CA ILE A 180 4.06 10.47 1.66
C ILE A 180 5.23 9.54 1.32
N PHE A 181 6.18 10.05 0.53
CA PHE A 181 7.36 9.30 0.10
C PHE A 181 8.64 9.72 0.85
N SER A 182 8.65 10.88 1.51
CA SER A 182 9.76 11.38 2.32
C SER A 182 10.08 10.47 3.51
N GLY A 183 11.29 9.91 3.55
CA GLY A 183 11.73 8.85 4.47
C GLY A 183 11.16 8.90 5.91
N PRO A 184 11.50 9.90 6.75
CA PRO A 184 11.03 9.96 8.13
C PRO A 184 9.51 10.10 8.29
N GLU A 185 8.85 10.78 7.35
CA GLU A 185 7.41 11.06 7.41
C GLU A 185 6.58 9.93 6.78
N SER A 186 7.20 9.14 5.89
CA SER A 186 6.57 8.03 5.16
C SER A 186 6.01 6.92 6.07
N VAL A 187 6.55 6.85 7.30
CA VAL A 187 6.24 5.87 8.35
C VAL A 187 4.79 5.95 8.81
N GLY A 188 4.19 7.15 8.72
CA GLY A 188 2.80 7.40 9.10
C GLY A 188 1.78 6.95 8.06
N PHE A 189 2.21 6.48 6.89
CA PHE A 189 1.33 6.15 5.78
C PHE A 189 1.32 4.65 5.48
N SER A 190 0.17 4.19 5.01
CA SER A 190 0.03 2.82 4.50
C SER A 190 0.60 2.71 3.09
N ALA A 191 0.89 1.49 2.67
CA ALA A 191 1.25 1.20 1.29
C ALA A 191 0.09 1.50 0.33
N GLU A 192 -1.16 1.32 0.77
CA GLU A 192 -2.37 1.72 0.04
C GLU A 192 -2.39 3.25 -0.20
N THR A 193 -2.09 4.05 0.83
CA THR A 193 -1.99 5.52 0.72
C THR A 193 -0.94 5.93 -0.32
N ARG A 194 0.20 5.22 -0.38
CA ARG A 194 1.26 5.48 -1.38
C ARG A 194 0.82 5.15 -2.80
N VAL A 195 0.17 4.01 -3.01
CA VAL A 195 -0.39 3.64 -4.33
C VAL A 195 -1.47 4.62 -4.77
N ALA A 196 -2.37 5.01 -3.87
CA ALA A 196 -3.37 6.04 -4.11
C ALA A 196 -2.73 7.39 -4.50
N SER A 197 -1.60 7.74 -3.87
CA SER A 197 -0.85 8.96 -4.18
C SER A 197 -0.18 8.90 -5.55
N ILE A 198 0.32 7.74 -5.97
CA ILE A 198 0.83 7.50 -7.34
C ILE A 198 -0.29 7.68 -8.37
N ALA A 199 -1.49 7.17 -8.09
CA ALA A 199 -2.63 7.41 -8.98
C ALA A 199 -3.01 8.89 -9.01
N LEU A 200 -2.98 9.58 -7.86
CA LEU A 200 -3.28 11.01 -7.80
C LEU A 200 -2.27 11.85 -8.59
N LEU A 201 -0.98 11.47 -8.60
CA LEU A 201 0.03 12.08 -9.47
C LEU A 201 -0.38 11.98 -10.94
N ALA A 202 -0.87 10.82 -11.39
CA ALA A 202 -1.34 10.65 -12.77
C ALA A 202 -2.46 11.62 -13.14
N HIS A 203 -3.43 11.81 -12.23
CA HIS A 203 -4.55 12.76 -12.43
C HIS A 203 -4.06 14.21 -12.49
N LEU A 204 -3.11 14.59 -11.63
CA LEU A 204 -2.54 15.94 -11.64
C LEU A 204 -1.75 16.23 -12.91
N ILE A 205 -0.99 15.25 -13.40
CA ILE A 205 -0.24 15.34 -14.66
C ILE A 205 -1.19 15.49 -15.86
N ALA A 206 -2.36 14.86 -15.81
CA ALA A 206 -3.34 14.88 -16.89
C ALA A 206 -4.18 16.17 -16.94
N ILE A 207 -4.05 17.08 -15.98
CA ILE A 207 -4.73 18.39 -16.04
C ILE A 207 -4.19 19.16 -17.25
N PRO A 208 -5.05 19.73 -18.12
CA PRO A 208 -4.63 20.52 -19.28
C PRO A 208 -4.16 21.92 -18.88
N GLU A 209 -3.28 22.02 -17.89
CA GLU A 209 -2.67 23.24 -17.38
C GLU A 209 -1.18 22.94 -17.10
N PRO A 210 -0.25 23.31 -18.01
CA PRO A 210 1.16 22.92 -17.93
C PRO A 210 1.83 23.29 -16.62
N ARG A 211 1.44 24.43 -16.03
CA ARG A 211 1.96 24.89 -14.74
C ARG A 211 1.62 23.92 -13.61
N LEU A 212 0.43 23.33 -13.62
CA LEU A 212 0.01 22.35 -12.60
C LEU A 212 0.66 20.98 -12.79
N ALA A 213 1.10 20.64 -14.00
CA ALA A 213 1.76 19.36 -14.28
C ALA A 213 3.25 19.36 -13.88
N GLU A 214 3.89 20.52 -13.75
CA GLU A 214 5.33 20.66 -13.49
C GLU A 214 5.76 19.95 -12.20
N PHE A 215 5.13 20.27 -11.07
CA PHE A 215 5.46 19.66 -9.78
C PHE A 215 5.20 18.14 -9.75
N PRO A 216 4.01 17.63 -10.16
CA PRO A 216 3.75 16.19 -10.23
C PRO A 216 4.74 15.43 -11.11
N LEU A 217 5.13 15.98 -12.27
CA LEU A 217 6.13 15.38 -13.15
C LEU A 217 7.53 15.36 -12.51
N GLY A 218 7.93 16.47 -11.88
CA GLY A 218 9.19 16.59 -11.16
C GLY A 218 9.27 15.60 -10.00
N LEU A 219 8.23 15.54 -9.17
CA LEU A 219 8.13 14.58 -8.07
C LEU A 219 8.17 13.13 -8.58
N SER A 220 7.42 12.82 -9.65
CA SER A 220 7.41 11.48 -10.24
C SER A 220 8.79 11.05 -10.75
N THR A 221 9.51 11.97 -11.39
CA THR A 221 10.87 11.71 -11.91
C THR A 221 11.87 11.52 -10.78
N TRP A 222 11.80 12.33 -9.72
CA TRP A 222 12.63 12.18 -8.53
C TRP A 222 12.39 10.84 -7.82
N LEU A 223 11.12 10.43 -7.65
CA LEU A 223 10.76 9.15 -7.03
C LEU A 223 11.31 7.94 -7.80
N LEU A 224 11.38 8.02 -9.13
CA LEU A 224 11.96 6.96 -9.97
C LEU A 224 13.49 6.95 -9.92
N ALA A 225 14.13 8.13 -9.80
CA ALA A 225 15.58 8.26 -9.70
C ALA A 225 16.12 7.74 -8.36
N GLU A 226 15.39 7.95 -7.26
CA GLU A 226 15.80 7.44 -5.94
C GLU A 226 15.28 6.01 -5.69
N THR A 227 16.19 5.05 -5.89
CA THR A 227 15.90 3.61 -5.77
C THR A 227 15.42 3.15 -4.40
N ARG A 228 15.61 3.94 -3.34
CA ARG A 228 15.26 3.56 -1.97
C ARG A 228 13.85 3.99 -1.53
N LEU A 229 13.22 4.92 -2.25
CA LEU A 229 11.94 5.47 -1.82
C LEU A 229 10.78 4.55 -2.15
N LEU A 230 10.71 4.02 -3.37
CA LEU A 230 9.59 3.21 -3.86
C LEU A 230 9.82 1.71 -3.69
N PHE A 231 8.74 1.01 -3.32
CA PHE A 231 8.67 -0.44 -3.46
C PHE A 231 8.74 -0.85 -4.95
N PRO A 232 9.13 -2.10 -5.26
CA PRO A 232 9.25 -2.55 -6.64
C PRO A 232 7.98 -2.35 -7.46
N HIS A 233 6.80 -2.69 -6.92
CA HIS A 233 5.52 -2.54 -7.62
C HIS A 233 5.14 -1.07 -7.86
N GLU A 234 5.33 -0.21 -6.85
CA GLU A 234 5.11 1.24 -6.95
C GLU A 234 5.97 1.88 -8.05
N ARG A 235 7.24 1.50 -8.13
CA ARG A 235 8.16 1.98 -9.17
C ARG A 235 7.71 1.57 -10.57
N LEU A 236 7.32 0.30 -10.74
CA LEU A 236 6.81 -0.19 -12.02
C LEU A 236 5.54 0.52 -12.42
N LEU A 237 4.64 0.78 -11.47
CA LEU A 237 3.38 1.48 -11.70
C LEU A 237 3.62 2.92 -12.14
N LEU A 238 4.44 3.67 -11.39
CA LEU A 238 4.78 5.05 -11.71
C LEU A 238 5.48 5.17 -13.06
N ALA A 239 6.41 4.26 -13.36
CA ALA A 239 7.09 4.22 -14.66
C ALA A 239 6.10 3.99 -15.81
N SER A 240 5.13 3.08 -15.65
CA SER A 240 4.08 2.82 -16.64
C SER A 240 3.22 4.06 -16.88
N ILE A 241 2.83 4.77 -15.81
CA ILE A 241 2.03 6.01 -15.91
C ILE A 241 2.78 7.07 -16.74
N LEU A 242 4.06 7.30 -16.46
CA LEU A 242 4.84 8.30 -17.19
C LEU A 242 5.08 7.91 -18.66
N GLN A 243 5.16 6.62 -18.97
CA GLN A 243 5.22 6.16 -20.36
C GLN A 243 3.93 6.51 -21.10
N ASP A 244 2.77 6.25 -20.51
CA ASP A 244 1.46 6.58 -21.10
C ASP A 244 1.32 8.10 -21.37
N VAL A 245 1.75 8.94 -20.41
CA VAL A 245 1.75 10.41 -20.56
C VAL A 245 2.66 10.87 -21.70
N ASN A 246 3.85 10.27 -21.82
CA ASN A 246 4.78 10.59 -22.91
C ASN A 246 4.24 10.17 -24.30
N HIS A 247 3.44 9.11 -24.37
CA HIS A 247 2.77 8.70 -25.61
C HIS A 247 1.63 9.64 -26.00
N LEU A 248 0.87 10.15 -25.03
CA LEU A 248 -0.21 11.11 -25.24
C LEU A 248 0.29 12.49 -25.68
N THR A 249 1.45 12.92 -25.18
CA THR A 249 2.07 14.22 -25.53
C THR A 249 2.88 14.20 -26.83
N ARG A 250 3.19 13.01 -27.37
CA ARG A 250 3.95 12.82 -28.63
C ARG A 250 3.12 12.30 -29.79
N SER A 251 1.80 12.18 -29.63
CA SER A 251 0.90 11.85 -30.74
C SER A 251 0.64 13.12 -31.57
N PRO A 252 0.95 13.12 -32.88
CA PRO A 252 0.83 14.31 -33.75
C PRO A 252 -0.61 14.75 -33.98
#